data_AF-A0AAP7CMP0-F1
#
_entry.id   AF-A0AAP7CMP0-F1
#
_cell.length_a   1.000
_cell.length_b   1.000
_cell.length_c   1.000
_cell.angle_alpha   90.00
_cell.angle_beta   90.00
_cell.angle_gamma   90.00
#
_symmetry.space_group_name_H-M   'P 1'
#
loop_
_entity.id
_entity.type
_entity.pdbx_description
1 polymer ?
#
loop_
_entity_poly.entity_id
_entity_poly.type
_entity_poly.pdbx_seq_one_letter_code
_entity_poly.pdbx_strand_id
1 'polypeptide(L)'
;MNSSNWDNAVIKSIGYVGIGIPVWFLFNGLAPSSLGDISGLAVTFLLYIGVYLLISIVGWLVVGFPVHWFSKKYTNGSYAFYIAIPLIVVVDGLFNNTPQILGLAALFQAFLFRYYLYKKT
;
A
#
# COMPACT_ATOMS: atom_id res chain seq x y z
N MET A 1 24.85 5.07 -3.77
CA MET A 1 23.41 4.73 -3.73
C MET A 1 22.65 6.04 -3.85
N ASN A 2 21.79 6.23 -4.86
CA ASN A 2 20.95 7.42 -4.89
C ASN A 2 19.70 7.11 -4.03
N SER A 3 19.81 7.30 -2.71
CA SER A 3 18.74 7.03 -1.72
C SER A 3 17.47 7.83 -1.99
N SER A 4 17.63 9.02 -2.59
CA SER A 4 16.57 9.96 -2.98
C SER A 4 15.38 9.30 -3.71
N ASN A 5 15.63 8.38 -4.64
CA ASN A 5 14.55 7.75 -5.41
C ASN A 5 13.78 6.69 -4.61
N TRP A 6 14.43 6.07 -3.62
CA TRP A 6 13.82 5.03 -2.79
C TRP A 6 12.85 5.65 -1.78
N ASP A 7 13.28 6.66 -1.02
CA ASP A 7 12.44 7.34 -0.03
C ASP A 7 11.19 7.92 -0.69
N ASN A 8 11.38 8.58 -1.83
CA ASN A 8 10.29 9.15 -2.63
C ASN A 8 9.31 8.07 -3.14
N ALA A 9 9.83 6.91 -3.56
CA ALA A 9 9.00 5.81 -4.05
C ALA A 9 8.15 5.19 -2.93
N VAL A 10 8.74 5.01 -1.73
CA VAL A 10 7.98 4.52 -0.56
C VAL A 10 6.88 5.51 -0.19
N ILE A 11 7.22 6.78 -0.02
CA ILE A 11 6.26 7.83 0.36
C ILE A 11 5.12 7.91 -0.66
N LYS A 12 5.43 7.92 -1.96
CA LYS A 12 4.40 7.94 -3.00
C LYS A 12 3.54 6.69 -2.99
N SER A 13 4.13 5.50 -2.87
CA SER A 13 3.36 4.25 -2.85
C SER A 13 2.38 4.19 -1.67
N ILE A 14 2.84 4.57 -0.47
CA ILE A 14 2.00 4.63 0.74
C ILE A 14 0.93 5.72 0.57
N GLY A 15 1.30 6.90 0.05
CA GLY A 15 0.37 8.01 -0.14
C GLY A 15 -0.76 7.68 -1.12
N TYR A 16 -0.43 7.20 -2.32
CA TYR A 16 -1.43 6.91 -3.35
C TYR A 16 -2.38 5.77 -2.96
N VAL A 17 -1.87 4.68 -2.39
CA VAL A 17 -2.75 3.59 -1.91
C VAL A 17 -3.57 4.03 -0.71
N GLY A 18 -2.95 4.80 0.19
CA GLY A 18 -3.58 5.30 1.41
C GLY A 18 -4.75 6.22 1.13
N ILE A 19 -4.69 7.02 0.07
CA ILE A 19 -5.78 7.87 -0.41
C ILE A 19 -6.77 7.07 -1.27
N GLY A 20 -6.31 6.10 -2.05
CA GLY A 20 -7.16 5.32 -2.95
C GLY A 20 -8.27 4.55 -2.23
N ILE A 21 -7.95 3.95 -1.07
CA ILE A 21 -8.91 3.19 -0.26
C ILE A 21 -10.10 4.07 0.23
N PRO A 22 -9.89 5.20 0.93
CA PRO A 22 -10.99 6.04 1.39
C PRO A 22 -11.76 6.66 0.23
N VAL A 23 -11.10 7.01 -0.88
CA VAL A 23 -11.79 7.46 -2.10
C VAL A 23 -12.72 6.37 -2.63
N TRP A 24 -12.28 5.12 -2.71
CA TRP A 24 -13.11 3.99 -3.11
C TRP A 24 -14.33 3.81 -2.18
N PHE A 25 -14.13 3.93 -0.87
CA PHE A 25 -15.22 3.86 0.11
C PHE A 25 -16.28 4.96 -0.09
N LEU A 26 -15.88 6.19 -0.42
CA LEU A 26 -16.82 7.27 -0.72
C LEU A 26 -17.72 6.95 -1.92
N PHE A 27 -17.16 6.34 -2.97
CA PHE A 27 -17.93 5.90 -4.15
C PHE A 27 -18.82 4.68 -3.87
N ASN A 28 -18.56 3.92 -2.81
CA ASN A 28 -19.35 2.74 -2.41
C ASN A 28 -20.39 3.04 -1.33
N GLY A 29 -20.82 4.29 -1.19
CA GLY A 29 -21.99 4.65 -0.38
C GLY A 29 -21.68 5.25 1.00
N LEU A 30 -20.42 5.60 1.28
CA LEU A 30 -20.05 6.39 2.48
C LEU A 30 -20.08 7.90 2.22
N ALA A 31 -20.76 8.35 1.17
CA ALA A 31 -20.94 9.77 0.91
C ALA A 31 -21.84 10.38 2.01
N PRO A 32 -21.37 11.42 2.73
CA PRO A 32 -22.13 12.00 3.83
C PRO A 32 -23.38 12.72 3.33
N SER A 33 -24.49 12.56 4.05
CA SER A 33 -25.79 13.17 3.74
C SER A 33 -26.16 14.31 4.69
N SER A 34 -25.48 14.38 5.84
CA SER A 34 -25.69 15.36 6.90
C SER A 34 -24.36 15.87 7.48
N LEU A 35 -24.40 16.98 8.21
CA LEU A 35 -23.21 17.51 8.91
C LEU A 35 -22.67 16.55 9.99
N GLY A 36 -23.54 15.73 10.60
CA GLY A 36 -23.13 14.68 11.54
C GLY A 36 -22.38 13.53 10.86
N ASP A 37 -22.76 13.20 9.62
CA ASP A 37 -22.05 12.18 8.82
C ASP A 37 -20.63 12.67 8.47
N ILE A 38 -20.44 13.97 8.27
CA ILE A 38 -19.13 14.56 7.97
C ILE A 38 -18.18 14.41 9.16
N SER A 39 -18.64 14.69 10.38
CA SER A 39 -17.80 14.53 11.57
C SER A 39 -17.48 13.06 11.85
N GLY A 40 -18.45 12.15 11.66
CA GLY A 40 -18.24 10.71 11.74
C GLY A 40 -17.23 10.21 10.70
N LEU A 41 -17.34 10.68 9.45
CA LEU A 41 -16.40 10.37 8.38
C LEU A 41 -14.99 10.88 8.70
N ALA A 42 -14.85 12.09 9.25
CA ALA A 42 -13.56 12.66 9.63
C ALA A 42 -12.85 11.83 10.71
N VAL A 43 -13.57 11.41 11.76
CA VAL A 43 -13.02 10.55 12.83
C VAL A 43 -12.63 9.18 12.26
N THR A 44 -13.49 8.58 11.43
CA THR A 44 -13.22 7.29 10.78
C THR A 44 -11.97 7.38 9.89
N PHE A 45 -11.83 8.47 9.13
CA PHE A 45 -10.68 8.71 8.27
C PHE A 45 -9.38 8.89 9.07
N LEU A 46 -9.43 9.62 10.20
CA LEU A 46 -8.29 9.80 11.10
C LEU A 46 -7.84 8.48 11.74
N LEU A 47 -8.78 7.63 12.17
CA LEU A 47 -8.46 6.30 12.68
C LEU A 47 -7.88 5.41 11.59
N TYR A 48 -8.50 5.42 10.41
CA TYR A 48 -8.03 4.68 9.24
C TYR A 48 -6.59 5.07 8.88
N ILE A 49 -6.28 6.36 8.74
CA ILE A 49 -4.92 6.78 8.33
C ILE A 49 -3.88 6.40 9.38
N GLY A 50 -4.22 6.49 10.68
CA GLY A 50 -3.33 6.07 11.76
C GLY A 50 -2.99 4.57 11.69
N VAL A 51 -4.00 3.72 11.58
CA VAL A 51 -3.83 2.27 11.47
C VAL A 51 -3.11 1.89 10.17
N TYR A 52 -3.51 2.50 9.05
CA TYR A 52 -2.91 2.27 7.73
C TYR A 52 -1.42 2.60 7.71
N LEU A 53 -1.02 3.75 8.27
CA LEU A 53 0.38 4.14 8.33
C LEU A 53 1.18 3.19 9.21
N LEU A 54 0.65 2.80 10.36
CA LEU A 54 1.30 1.85 11.26
C LEU A 54 1.55 0.50 10.57
N ILE A 55 0.51 -0.08 9.95
CA ILE A 55 0.64 -1.34 9.21
C ILE A 55 1.60 -1.19 8.02
N SER A 56 1.53 -0.07 7.29
CA SER A 56 2.41 0.16 6.14
C SER A 56 3.87 0.26 6.54
N ILE A 57 4.19 0.96 7.63
CA ILE A 57 5.56 1.05 8.15
C ILE A 57 6.07 -0.33 8.55
N VAL A 58 5.27 -1.09 9.30
CA VAL A 58 5.62 -2.46 9.71
C VAL A 58 5.81 -3.37 8.49
N GLY A 59 4.92 -3.31 7.51
CA GLY A 59 5.00 -4.09 6.27
C GLY A 59 6.25 -3.76 5.46
N TRP A 60 6.62 -2.49 5.36
CA TRP A 60 7.87 -2.08 4.73
C TRP A 60 9.09 -2.60 5.49
N LEU A 61 9.12 -2.47 6.82
CA LEU A 61 10.22 -2.97 7.67
C LEU A 61 10.43 -4.48 7.56
N VAL A 62 9.34 -5.26 7.62
CA VAL A 62 9.40 -6.73 7.68
C VAL A 62 9.53 -7.35 6.29
N VAL A 63 8.87 -6.79 5.28
CA VAL A 63 8.78 -7.41 3.95
C VAL A 63 9.39 -6.53 2.87
N GLY A 64 8.99 -5.26 2.79
CA GLY A 64 9.37 -4.38 1.69
C GLY A 64 10.88 -4.13 1.56
N PHE A 65 11.57 -3.86 2.68
CA PHE A 65 13.01 -3.65 2.71
C PHE A 65 13.81 -4.93 2.37
N PRO A 66 13.54 -6.09 3.00
CA PRO A 66 14.20 -7.35 2.61
C PRO A 66 13.99 -7.70 1.14
N VAL A 67 12.77 -7.55 0.63
CA VAL A 67 12.45 -7.81 -0.79
C VAL A 67 13.20 -6.85 -1.71
N HIS A 68 13.23 -5.56 -1.38
CA HIS A 68 13.99 -4.57 -2.15
C HIS A 68 15.48 -4.91 -2.21
N TRP A 69 16.07 -5.21 -1.05
CA TRP A 69 17.48 -5.59 -0.95
C TRP A 69 17.78 -6.84 -1.77
N PHE A 70 16.96 -7.88 -1.63
CA PHE A 70 17.10 -9.14 -2.37
C PHE A 70 16.97 -8.92 -3.88
N SER A 71 15.91 -8.22 -4.33
CA SER A 71 15.66 -7.98 -5.74
C SER A 71 16.77 -7.15 -6.40
N LYS A 72 17.31 -6.15 -5.69
CA LYS A 72 18.43 -5.36 -6.18
C LYS A 72 19.71 -6.20 -6.31
N LYS A 73 19.97 -7.08 -5.34
CA LYS A 73 21.20 -7.87 -5.28
C LYS A 73 21.21 -9.01 -6.31
N TYR A 74 20.06 -9.64 -6.56
CA TYR A 74 20.01 -10.90 -7.32
C TYR A 74 19.22 -10.81 -8.64
N THR A 75 18.36 -9.80 -8.84
CA THR A 75 17.34 -9.87 -9.91
C THR A 75 17.25 -8.61 -10.77
N ASN A 76 18.29 -7.75 -10.72
CA ASN A 76 18.34 -6.45 -11.40
C ASN A 76 17.09 -5.58 -11.13
N GLY A 77 16.41 -5.79 -10.00
CA GLY A 77 15.17 -5.09 -9.68
C GLY A 77 13.94 -5.58 -10.46
N SER A 78 13.78 -6.87 -10.72
CA SER A 78 12.59 -7.41 -11.40
C SER A 78 11.31 -7.18 -10.59
N TYR A 79 10.22 -6.78 -11.28
CA TYR A 79 8.89 -6.57 -10.69
C TYR A 79 8.33 -7.82 -10.00
N ALA A 80 8.62 -9.00 -10.52
CA ALA A 80 8.07 -10.27 -10.03
C ALA A 80 8.35 -10.48 -8.53
N PHE A 81 9.54 -10.08 -8.06
CA PHE A 81 9.93 -10.25 -6.66
C PHE A 81 9.22 -9.27 -5.72
N TYR A 82 8.87 -8.07 -6.20
CA TYR A 82 8.11 -7.10 -5.41
C TYR A 82 6.66 -7.54 -5.21
N ILE A 83 6.05 -8.16 -6.22
CA ILE A 83 4.64 -8.53 -6.19
C ILE A 83 4.38 -9.95 -5.67
N ALA A 84 5.37 -10.85 -5.69
CA ALA A 84 5.18 -12.26 -5.34
C ALA A 84 4.62 -12.45 -3.92
N ILE A 85 5.23 -11.84 -2.91
CA ILE A 85 4.78 -11.98 -1.51
C ILE A 85 3.37 -11.44 -1.31
N PRO A 86 3.05 -10.17 -1.67
CA PRO A 86 1.68 -9.68 -1.51
C PRO A 86 0.67 -10.45 -2.37
N LEU A 87 1.07 -10.97 -3.54
CA LEU A 87 0.20 -11.80 -4.37
C LEU A 87 -0.14 -13.13 -3.69
N ILE A 88 0.83 -13.78 -3.03
CA ILE A 88 0.57 -15.01 -2.25
C ILE A 88 -0.45 -14.73 -1.13
N VAL A 89 -0.31 -13.61 -0.43
CA VAL A 89 -1.26 -13.20 0.64
C VAL A 89 -2.66 -12.98 0.08
N VAL A 90 -2.79 -12.33 -1.09
CA VAL A 90 -4.08 -12.13 -1.76
C VAL A 90 -4.70 -13.47 -2.18
N VAL A 91 -3.91 -14.36 -2.78
CA VAL A 91 -4.36 -15.68 -3.25
C VAL A 91 -4.78 -16.55 -2.07
N ASP A 92 -3.99 -16.60 -1.01
CA ASP A 92 -4.34 -17.34 0.21
C ASP A 92 -5.64 -16.82 0.86
N GLY A 93 -5.80 -15.49 0.91
CA GLY A 93 -7.03 -14.86 1.41
C GLY A 93 -8.28 -15.19 0.58
N LEU A 94 -8.13 -15.47 -0.73
CA LEU A 94 -9.24 -15.94 -1.57
C LEU A 94 -9.71 -17.35 -1.21
N PHE A 95 -8.78 -18.25 -0.85
CA PHE A 95 -9.11 -19.62 -0.46
C PHE A 95 -9.62 -19.72 0.98
N ASN A 96 -9.19 -18.82 1.86
CA ASN A 96 -9.52 -18.85 3.28
C ASN A 96 -10.66 -17.88 3.69
N ASN A 97 -11.32 -17.22 2.73
CA ASN A 97 -12.35 -16.19 2.97
C ASN A 97 -11.90 -15.05 3.90
N THR A 98 -10.60 -14.74 3.90
CA THR A 98 -10.00 -13.71 4.73
C THR A 98 -10.15 -12.34 4.05
N PRO A 99 -10.33 -11.22 4.79
CA PRO A 99 -10.37 -9.89 4.20
C PRO A 99 -9.11 -9.58 3.37
N GLN A 100 -9.27 -9.46 2.05
CA GLN A 100 -8.16 -9.28 1.10
C GLN A 100 -7.62 -7.85 1.04
N ILE A 101 -8.27 -6.90 1.73
CA ILE A 101 -7.99 -5.47 1.56
C ILE A 101 -6.54 -5.11 1.91
N LEU A 102 -5.96 -5.78 2.91
CA LEU A 102 -4.55 -5.57 3.30
C LEU A 102 -3.59 -6.16 2.27
N GLY A 103 -3.88 -7.35 1.74
CA GLY A 103 -3.09 -7.98 0.68
C GLY A 103 -3.12 -7.16 -0.61
N LEU A 104 -4.30 -6.67 -0.99
CA LEU A 104 -4.48 -5.79 -2.15
C LEU A 104 -3.75 -4.46 -1.95
N ALA A 105 -3.86 -3.85 -0.76
CA ALA A 105 -3.13 -2.63 -0.43
C ALA A 105 -1.61 -2.84 -0.56
N ALA A 106 -1.08 -3.93 0.00
CA ALA A 106 0.34 -4.27 -0.12
C ALA A 106 0.76 -4.54 -1.57
N LEU A 107 -0.10 -5.16 -2.37
CA LEU A 107 0.16 -5.42 -3.80
C LEU A 107 0.23 -4.11 -4.60
N PHE A 108 -0.73 -3.21 -4.40
CA PHE A 108 -0.71 -1.89 -5.04
C PHE A 108 0.48 -1.05 -4.56
N GLN A 109 0.82 -1.10 -3.27
CA GLN A 109 2.00 -0.42 -2.74
C GLN A 109 3.28 -0.94 -3.40
N ALA A 110 3.44 -2.25 -3.51
CA ALA A 110 4.61 -2.87 -4.15
C ALA A 110 4.72 -2.48 -5.64
N PHE A 111 3.59 -2.47 -6.36
CA PHE A 111 3.55 -2.08 -7.76
C PHE A 111 3.94 -0.61 -7.96
N LEU A 112 3.32 0.30 -7.19
CA LEU A 112 3.60 1.73 -7.26
C LEU A 112 5.02 2.06 -6.80
N PHE A 113 5.51 1.41 -5.75
CA PHE A 113 6.88 1.56 -5.29
C PHE A 113 7.86 1.24 -6.43
N ARG A 114 7.70 0.09 -7.08
CA ARG A 114 8.60 -0.32 -8.14
C ARG A 114 8.50 0.57 -9.37
N TYR A 115 7.31 1.11 -9.66
CA TYR A 115 7.10 2.12 -10.68
C TYR A 115 7.87 3.42 -10.36
N TYR A 116 7.66 4.00 -9.18
CA TYR A 116 8.31 5.26 -8.80
C TYR A 116 9.82 5.13 -8.58
N LEU A 117 10.29 3.96 -8.16
CA LEU A 117 11.72 3.70 -7.94
C LEU A 117 12.55 3.77 -9.23
N TYR A 118 11.95 3.38 -10.37
CA TYR A 118 12.63 3.32 -11.68
C TYR A 118 12.06 4.28 -12.71
N LYS A 119 11.06 5.08 -12.35
CA LYS A 119 10.58 6.17 -13.20
C LYS A 119 11.76 7.11 -13.44
N LYS A 120 12.17 7.26 -14.70
CA LYS A 120 13.10 8.31 -15.11
C LYS A 120 12.38 9.64 -14.90
N THR A 121 12.91 10.46 -14.00
CA THR A 121 12.54 11.88 -13.85
C THR A 121 12.95 12.67 -15.08
#